data_AF-A0A1G2Y307-F1
#
_entry.id   AF-A0A1G2Y307-F1
#
_cell.length_a   1.000
_cell.length_b   1.000
_cell.length_c   1.000
_cell.angle_alpha   90.00
_cell.angle_beta   90.00
_cell.angle_gamma   90.00
#
_symmetry.space_group_name_H-M   'P 1'
#
loop_
_entity.id
_entity.type
_entity.pdbx_description
1 polymer ?
#
loop_
_entity_poly.entity_id
_entity_poly.type
_entity_poly.pdbx_seq_one_letter_code
_entity_poly.pdbx_strand_id
1 'polypeptide(L)'
;MKKANKIVMTIGGLVLLIASILKIHQLLTQPILSKGFWESWEFFLIQIPLELGLAIWLLSGLFRKASWLIGLCAFFGFIFVTLQKGIIGAESCGCFGTVSVNPWITLTLVDIPLFLAFAIFRPKGEKLLPPPWPNLKYFLAIAIPTFILLPTIEYILITNKPPMATATYEVLNVKNWTANQSWPLLEYVDIGDRIQTGDWIVFMYHNDCPDCRLAIPKYEKFYGDLKGNNVEMAFIEMQPYEQGDKQLVPKDSKVPWGRLSSVKTWYVETPVVVVLRDGMVLKAWQGYAPTFDELIEAAFAQ
;
A
#
# COMPACT_ATOMS: atom_id res chain seq x y z
N MET A 1 -24.52 15.07 28.97
CA MET A 1 -23.90 15.33 27.64
C MET A 1 -22.43 15.72 27.69
N LYS A 2 -21.99 16.68 28.54
CA LYS A 2 -20.56 17.11 28.59
C LYS A 2 -19.56 15.96 28.83
N LYS A 3 -19.87 15.03 29.75
CA LYS A 3 -19.03 13.84 30.00
C LYS A 3 -18.94 12.90 28.79
N ALA A 4 -20.07 12.65 28.12
CA ALA A 4 -20.14 11.78 26.94
C ALA A 4 -19.31 12.33 25.77
N ASN A 5 -19.42 13.63 25.47
CA ASN A 5 -18.58 14.27 24.45
C ASN A 5 -17.09 14.11 24.76
N LYS A 6 -16.69 14.31 26.03
CA LYS A 6 -15.28 14.11 26.44
C LYS A 6 -14.82 12.68 26.18
N ILE A 7 -15.64 11.68 26.52
CA ILE A 7 -15.34 10.27 26.27
C ILE A 7 -15.17 10.01 24.77
N VAL A 8 -16.10 10.49 23.93
CA VAL A 8 -16.03 10.32 22.47
C VAL A 8 -14.77 10.95 21.89
N MET A 9 -14.44 12.18 22.30
CA MET A 9 -13.20 12.84 21.88
C MET A 9 -11.96 12.08 22.33
N THR A 10 -11.94 11.54 23.55
CA THR A 10 -10.83 10.72 24.04
C THR A 10 -10.68 9.43 23.22
N ILE A 11 -11.78 8.71 22.95
CA ILE A 11 -11.73 7.48 22.15
C ILE A 11 -11.25 7.79 20.72
N GLY A 12 -11.85 8.78 20.06
CA GLY A 12 -11.42 9.18 18.71
C GLY A 12 -9.96 9.62 18.66
N GLY A 13 -9.51 10.39 19.66
CA GLY A 13 -8.11 10.79 19.79
C GLY A 13 -7.16 9.61 19.99
N LEU A 14 -7.53 8.62 20.81
CA LEU A 14 -6.72 7.40 21.02
C LEU A 14 -6.63 6.55 19.75
N VAL A 15 -7.73 6.40 19.01
CA VAL A 15 -7.75 5.66 17.75
C VAL A 15 -6.80 6.30 16.73
N LEU A 16 -6.88 7.63 16.57
CA LEU A 16 -5.97 8.36 15.67
C LEU A 16 -4.52 8.27 16.12
N LEU A 17 -4.25 8.37 17.42
CA LEU A 17 -2.89 8.24 17.96
C LEU A 17 -2.29 6.86 17.64
N ILE A 18 -3.04 5.78 17.88
CA ILE A 18 -2.60 4.42 17.58
C ILE A 18 -2.38 4.26 16.07
N ALA A 19 -3.31 4.73 15.24
CA ALA A 19 -3.16 4.69 13.79
C ALA A 19 -1.90 5.42 13.33
N SER A 20 -1.62 6.63 13.83
CA SER A 20 -0.41 7.37 13.50
C SER A 20 0.87 6.65 13.94
N ILE A 21 0.90 6.05 15.13
CA ILE A 21 2.06 5.26 15.61
C ILE A 21 2.31 4.06 14.70
N LEU A 22 1.27 3.33 14.31
CA LEU A 22 1.39 2.18 13.42
C LEU A 22 1.88 2.58 12.03
N LYS A 23 1.43 3.73 11.50
CA LYS A 23 1.91 4.29 10.22
C LYS A 23 3.37 4.75 10.31
N ILE A 24 3.78 5.39 11.41
CA ILE A 24 5.19 5.75 11.66
C ILE A 24 6.05 4.49 11.67
N HIS A 25 5.62 3.45 12.40
CA HIS A 25 6.32 2.18 12.43
C HIS A 25 6.42 1.55 11.03
N GLN A 26 5.35 1.56 10.24
CA GLN A 26 5.36 1.06 8.87
C GLN A 26 6.40 1.80 8.02
N LEU A 27 6.37 3.13 7.99
CA LEU A 27 7.30 3.93 7.19
C LEU A 27 8.77 3.68 7.57
N LEU A 28 9.05 3.40 8.84
CA LEU A 28 10.41 3.17 9.31
C LEU A 28 10.89 1.73 9.07
N THR A 29 9.98 0.77 8.87
CA THR A 29 10.33 -0.66 8.83
C THR A 29 10.06 -1.35 7.50
N GLN A 30 9.17 -0.79 6.68
CA GLN A 30 8.73 -1.41 5.43
C GLN A 30 8.76 -0.40 4.27
N PRO A 31 9.25 -0.81 3.09
CA PRO A 31 9.14 0.00 1.89
C PRO A 31 7.68 0.05 1.41
N ILE A 32 7.25 1.23 0.95
CA ILE A 32 5.92 1.42 0.37
C ILE A 32 6.03 1.35 -1.16
N LEU A 33 5.25 0.45 -1.76
CA LEU A 33 5.31 0.13 -3.20
C LEU A 33 4.29 0.86 -4.06
N SER A 34 3.25 1.44 -3.47
CA SER A 34 2.08 1.85 -4.22
C SER A 34 2.27 3.18 -4.95
N LYS A 35 1.85 3.22 -6.21
CA LYS A 35 1.71 4.44 -7.01
C LYS A 35 0.37 5.14 -6.80
N GLY A 36 -0.57 4.50 -6.09
CA GLY A 36 -1.85 5.12 -5.77
C GLY A 36 -1.62 6.38 -4.95
N PHE A 37 -2.27 7.50 -5.32
CA PHE A 37 -2.12 8.78 -4.62
C PHE A 37 -2.22 8.63 -3.08
N TRP A 38 -3.22 7.88 -2.62
CA TRP A 38 -3.51 7.61 -1.20
C TRP A 38 -2.52 6.69 -0.48
N GLU A 39 -1.68 5.98 -1.23
CA GLU A 39 -0.70 5.04 -0.68
C GLU A 39 0.72 5.46 -1.00
N SER A 40 0.91 6.65 -1.57
CA SER A 40 2.23 7.21 -1.84
C SER A 40 2.94 7.60 -0.55
N TRP A 41 4.27 7.46 -0.54
CA TRP A 41 5.11 7.85 0.58
C TRP A 41 4.88 9.33 0.96
N GLU A 42 4.77 10.20 -0.04
CA GLU A 42 4.53 11.63 0.10
C GLU A 42 3.20 11.93 0.80
N PHE A 43 2.16 11.18 0.46
CA PHE A 43 0.87 11.32 1.13
C PHE A 43 0.95 10.92 2.60
N PHE A 44 1.65 9.81 2.92
CA PHE A 44 1.87 9.40 4.31
C PHE A 44 2.65 10.44 5.13
N LEU A 45 3.66 11.10 4.53
CA LEU A 45 4.41 12.17 5.20
C LEU A 45 3.53 13.35 5.64
N ILE A 46 2.47 13.64 4.89
CA ILE A 46 1.52 14.72 5.24
C ILE A 46 0.42 14.19 6.17
N GLN A 47 -0.12 13.01 5.89
CA GLN A 47 -1.23 12.43 6.63
C GLN A 47 -0.87 12.11 8.08
N ILE A 48 0.30 11.54 8.35
CA ILE A 48 0.71 11.13 9.70
C ILE A 48 0.76 12.33 10.67
N PRO A 49 1.43 13.45 10.36
CA PRO A 49 1.41 14.63 11.22
C PRO A 49 0.01 15.21 11.43
N LEU A 50 -0.85 15.20 10.40
CA LEU A 50 -2.22 15.68 10.51
C LEU A 50 -3.05 14.81 11.46
N GLU A 51 -2.97 13.48 11.33
CA GLU A 51 -3.64 12.53 12.23
C GLU A 51 -3.13 12.63 13.66
N LEU A 52 -1.81 12.69 13.85
CA LEU A 52 -1.18 12.80 15.17
C LEU A 52 -1.51 14.14 15.84
N GLY A 53 -1.44 15.24 15.09
CA GLY A 53 -1.82 16.57 15.57
C GLY A 53 -3.28 16.62 15.99
N LEU A 54 -4.19 16.06 15.18
CA LEU A 54 -5.60 15.95 15.51
C LEU A 54 -5.84 15.05 16.74
N ALA A 55 -5.11 13.95 16.87
CA ALA A 55 -5.18 13.06 18.03
C ALA A 55 -4.81 13.81 19.32
N ILE A 56 -3.68 14.52 19.34
CA ILE A 56 -3.22 15.33 20.48
C ILE A 56 -4.24 16.45 20.78
N TRP A 57 -4.80 17.08 19.76
CA TRP A 57 -5.79 18.14 19.92
C TRP A 57 -7.10 17.61 20.55
N LEU A 58 -7.60 16.45 20.10
CA LEU A 58 -8.78 15.80 20.67
C LEU A 58 -8.54 15.36 22.13
N LEU A 59 -7.36 14.79 22.43
CA LEU A 59 -7.02 14.29 23.77
C LEU A 59 -6.79 15.41 24.79
N SER A 60 -6.17 16.52 24.38
CA SER A 60 -6.00 17.69 25.25
C SER A 60 -7.32 18.41 25.55
N GLY A 61 -8.28 18.34 24.62
CA GLY A 61 -9.54 19.07 24.74
C GLY A 61 -9.34 20.59 24.70
N LEU A 62 -8.24 21.08 24.12
CA LEU A 62 -8.11 22.48 23.72
C LEU A 62 -9.16 22.79 22.63
N PHE A 63 -9.79 23.95 22.69
CA PHE A 63 -10.81 24.39 21.71
C PHE A 63 -11.79 23.29 21.28
N ARG A 64 -12.42 22.60 22.25
CA ARG A 64 -13.13 21.33 22.02
C ARG A 64 -14.13 21.35 20.87
N LYS A 65 -14.84 22.46 20.66
CA LYS A 65 -15.80 22.56 19.57
C LYS A 65 -15.13 22.60 18.19
N ALA A 66 -13.97 23.23 18.08
CA ALA A 66 -13.17 23.23 16.86
C ALA A 66 -12.58 21.85 16.60
N SER A 67 -11.93 21.24 17.59
CA SER A 67 -11.37 19.88 17.44
C SER A 67 -12.45 18.83 17.20
N TRP A 68 -13.63 18.95 17.82
CA TRP A 68 -14.80 18.14 17.51
C TRP A 68 -15.22 18.27 16.04
N LEU A 69 -15.28 19.49 15.51
CA LEU A 69 -15.70 19.72 14.12
C LEU A 69 -14.67 19.14 13.14
N ILE A 70 -13.38 19.37 13.38
CA ILE A 70 -12.31 18.80 12.55
C ILE A 70 -12.30 17.27 12.66
N GLY A 71 -12.48 16.71 13.86
CA GLY A 71 -12.64 15.27 14.06
C GLY A 71 -13.82 14.69 13.27
N LEU A 72 -14.99 15.34 13.34
CA LEU A 72 -16.16 14.94 12.56
C LEU A 72 -15.88 14.95 11.05
N CYS A 73 -15.24 16.00 10.54
CA CYS A 73 -14.86 16.10 9.12
C CYS A 73 -13.81 15.05 8.72
N ALA A 74 -12.83 14.77 9.58
CA ALA A 74 -11.80 13.77 9.34
C ALA A 74 -12.40 12.36 9.22
N PHE A 75 -13.22 11.95 10.20
CA PHE A 75 -13.90 10.66 10.14
C PHE A 75 -14.88 10.56 8.97
N PHE A 76 -15.53 11.66 8.57
CA PHE A 76 -16.31 11.69 7.34
C PHE A 76 -15.45 11.44 6.08
N GLY A 77 -14.27 12.05 6.02
CA GLY A 77 -13.29 11.79 4.95
C GLY A 77 -12.81 10.34 4.95
N PHE A 78 -12.53 9.76 6.13
CA PHE A 78 -12.14 8.35 6.26
C PHE A 78 -13.23 7.42 5.74
N ILE A 79 -14.51 7.65 6.07
CA ILE A 79 -15.65 6.89 5.51
C ILE A 79 -15.60 6.84 3.98
N PHE A 80 -15.31 7.97 3.32
CA PHE A 80 -15.26 8.00 1.85
C PHE A 80 -14.10 7.18 1.29
N VAL A 81 -12.91 7.33 1.88
CA VAL A 81 -11.71 6.57 1.48
C VAL A 81 -11.90 5.07 1.71
N THR A 82 -12.44 4.68 2.88
CA THR A 82 -12.65 3.27 3.22
C THR A 82 -13.76 2.63 2.41
N LEU A 83 -14.83 3.37 2.12
CA LEU A 83 -15.87 2.95 1.18
C LEU A 83 -15.31 2.74 -0.24
N GLN A 84 -14.52 3.69 -0.75
CA GLN A 84 -13.90 3.56 -2.08
C GLN A 84 -13.02 2.30 -2.14
N LYS A 85 -12.18 2.08 -1.13
CA LYS A 85 -11.32 0.89 -1.03
C LYS A 85 -12.14 -0.41 -0.95
N GLY A 86 -13.25 -0.40 -0.20
CA GLY A 86 -14.18 -1.52 -0.12
C GLY A 86 -14.85 -1.85 -1.46
N ILE A 87 -15.24 -0.83 -2.24
CA ILE A 87 -15.85 -1.00 -3.57
C ILE A 87 -14.86 -1.59 -4.58
N ILE A 88 -13.59 -1.15 -4.54
CA ILE A 88 -12.53 -1.67 -5.43
C ILE A 88 -12.07 -3.07 -4.99
N GLY A 89 -12.51 -3.56 -3.83
CA GLY A 89 -12.13 -4.87 -3.32
C GLY A 89 -10.69 -4.91 -2.80
N ALA A 90 -10.16 -3.76 -2.33
CA ALA A 90 -8.83 -3.72 -1.73
C ALA A 90 -8.78 -4.61 -0.47
N GLU A 91 -7.68 -5.34 -0.27
CA GLU A 91 -7.54 -6.24 0.88
C GLU A 91 -7.40 -5.47 2.21
N SER A 92 -6.81 -4.28 2.16
CA SER A 92 -6.54 -3.44 3.33
C SER A 92 -6.97 -1.99 3.11
N CYS A 93 -7.40 -1.36 4.21
CA CYS A 93 -7.65 0.09 4.28
C CYS A 93 -6.38 0.94 4.13
N GLY A 94 -5.22 0.40 4.53
CA GLY A 94 -3.98 1.17 4.71
C GLY A 94 -3.99 2.13 5.93
N CYS A 95 -5.13 2.25 6.61
CA CYS A 95 -5.37 3.22 7.68
C CYS A 95 -4.62 2.93 8.98
N PHE A 96 -4.22 1.67 9.22
CA PHE A 96 -3.54 1.22 10.45
C PHE A 96 -2.10 0.77 10.22
N GLY A 97 -1.44 1.33 9.21
CA GLY A 97 -0.04 1.04 8.95
C GLY A 97 0.17 -0.41 8.49
N THR A 98 1.03 -1.14 9.21
CA THR A 98 1.36 -2.55 8.94
C THR A 98 0.22 -3.53 9.18
N VAL A 99 -0.83 -3.13 9.90
CA VAL A 99 -1.96 -4.02 10.21
C VAL A 99 -2.95 -3.99 9.05
N SER A 100 -3.03 -5.10 8.30
CA SER A 100 -4.04 -5.27 7.26
C SER A 100 -5.41 -5.53 7.90
N VAL A 101 -6.32 -4.57 7.72
CA VAL A 101 -7.71 -4.69 8.17
C VAL A 101 -8.61 -4.50 6.96
N ASN A 102 -9.53 -5.44 6.76
CA ASN A 102 -10.50 -5.38 5.68
C ASN A 102 -11.25 -4.02 5.70
N PRO A 103 -11.32 -3.30 4.57
CA PRO A 103 -11.95 -1.98 4.51
C PRO A 103 -13.38 -1.94 5.03
N TRP A 104 -14.18 -2.99 4.81
CA TRP A 104 -15.57 -3.06 5.27
C TRP A 104 -15.68 -3.16 6.79
N ILE A 105 -14.73 -3.86 7.43
CA ILE A 105 -14.67 -3.95 8.89
C ILE A 105 -14.30 -2.58 9.48
N THR A 106 -13.28 -1.92 8.93
CA THR A 106 -12.88 -0.57 9.36
C THR A 106 -14.03 0.44 9.19
N LEU A 107 -14.69 0.42 8.04
CA LEU A 107 -15.83 1.29 7.75
C LEU A 107 -16.97 1.10 8.76
N THR A 108 -17.37 -0.15 9.02
CA THR A 108 -18.56 -0.46 9.82
C THR A 108 -18.33 -0.45 11.32
N LEU A 109 -17.14 -0.85 11.80
CA LEU A 109 -16.83 -0.94 13.23
C LEU A 109 -16.07 0.27 13.79
N VAL A 110 -15.39 1.04 12.94
CA VAL A 110 -14.57 2.17 13.38
C VAL A 110 -15.11 3.49 12.83
N ASP A 111 -15.08 3.69 11.51
CA ASP A 111 -15.32 5.00 10.92
C ASP A 111 -16.76 5.49 11.12
N ILE A 112 -17.76 4.68 10.74
CA ILE A 112 -19.18 5.03 10.91
C ILE A 112 -19.54 5.21 12.39
N PRO A 113 -19.21 4.28 13.31
CA PRO A 113 -19.53 4.47 14.73
C PRO A 113 -18.89 5.70 15.34
N LEU A 114 -17.62 5.98 15.04
CA LEU A 114 -16.95 7.19 15.54
C LEU A 114 -17.56 8.45 14.95
N PHE A 115 -17.79 8.50 13.64
CA PHE A 115 -18.47 9.63 13.00
C PHE A 115 -19.84 9.90 13.62
N LEU A 116 -20.68 8.88 13.77
CA LEU A 116 -21.99 9.00 14.40
C LEU A 116 -21.88 9.43 15.86
N ALA A 117 -20.92 8.89 16.62
CA ALA A 117 -20.68 9.30 18.00
C ALA A 117 -20.27 10.78 18.08
N PHE A 118 -19.39 11.25 17.19
CA PHE A 118 -19.08 12.68 17.08
C PHE A 118 -20.34 13.49 16.75
N ALA A 119 -21.14 13.08 15.77
CA ALA A 119 -22.35 13.80 15.36
C ALA A 119 -23.39 13.91 16.49
N ILE A 120 -23.65 12.80 17.19
CA ILE A 120 -24.65 12.71 18.27
C ILE A 120 -24.18 13.48 19.51
N PHE A 121 -22.93 13.26 19.94
CA PHE A 121 -22.38 13.82 21.17
C PHE A 121 -21.67 15.17 20.95
N ARG A 122 -22.33 16.09 20.23
CA ARG A 122 -21.85 17.45 19.99
C ARG A 122 -21.64 18.24 21.30
N PRO A 123 -20.55 19.01 21.45
CA PRO A 123 -20.35 19.90 22.59
C PRO A 123 -21.35 21.07 22.54
N LYS A 124 -22.44 20.97 23.31
CA LYS A 124 -23.47 22.03 23.45
C LYS A 124 -23.01 23.10 24.45
N GLY A 125 -23.26 24.37 24.10
CA GLY A 125 -22.97 25.52 24.96
C GLY A 125 -21.53 26.05 24.87
N GLU A 126 -20.67 25.43 24.07
CA GLU A 126 -19.33 25.96 23.77
C GLU A 126 -19.41 26.77 22.45
N LYS A 127 -18.73 27.92 22.36
CA LYS A 127 -18.58 28.63 21.07
C LYS A 127 -17.34 28.06 20.35
N LEU A 128 -17.19 28.37 19.05
CA LEU A 128 -16.12 27.78 18.23
C LEU A 128 -14.73 28.25 18.69
N LEU A 129 -14.58 29.56 18.93
CA LEU A 129 -13.35 30.21 19.40
C LEU A 129 -13.64 31.37 20.39
N PRO A 130 -14.32 31.18 21.54
CA PRO A 130 -14.63 32.32 22.39
C PRO A 130 -13.63 32.49 23.55
N PRO A 131 -13.48 33.71 24.05
CA PRO A 131 -13.03 33.90 25.42
C PRO A 131 -14.02 33.26 26.42
N PRO A 132 -13.54 32.78 27.59
CA PRO A 132 -12.15 32.81 28.03
C PRO A 132 -11.30 31.77 27.28
N TRP A 133 -10.13 32.22 26.82
CA TRP A 133 -9.12 31.34 26.23
C TRP A 133 -8.78 30.21 27.21
N PRO A 134 -8.35 29.03 26.71
CA PRO A 134 -7.74 28.04 27.59
C PRO A 134 -6.65 28.70 28.42
N ASN A 135 -6.45 28.22 29.65
CA ASN A 135 -5.37 28.71 30.52
C ASN A 135 -4.07 28.75 29.70
N LEU A 136 -3.46 29.93 29.57
CA LEU A 136 -2.29 30.16 28.70
C LEU A 136 -1.17 29.14 28.97
N LYS A 137 -0.95 28.80 30.25
CA LYS A 137 0.05 27.79 30.63
C LYS A 137 -0.30 26.42 30.06
N TYR A 138 -1.56 26.02 30.13
CA TYR A 138 -2.02 24.74 29.58
C TYR A 138 -1.95 24.72 28.05
N PHE A 139 -2.35 25.82 27.40
CA PHE A 139 -2.25 25.96 25.95
C PHE A 139 -0.79 25.83 25.48
N LEU A 140 0.13 26.60 26.06
CA LEU A 140 1.55 26.54 25.71
C LEU A 140 2.17 25.18 26.03
N ALA A 141 1.79 24.55 27.14
CA ALA A 141 2.28 23.22 27.53
C ALA A 141 1.91 22.11 26.54
N ILE A 142 0.83 22.27 25.76
CA ILE A 142 0.46 21.30 24.72
C ILE A 142 0.95 21.75 23.35
N ALA A 143 0.77 23.03 23.01
CA ALA A 143 1.09 23.57 21.70
C ALA A 143 2.59 23.47 21.40
N ILE A 144 3.46 23.94 22.31
CA ILE A 144 4.92 23.97 22.08
C ILE A 144 5.47 22.55 21.82
N PRO A 145 5.22 21.54 22.66
CA PRO A 145 5.68 20.18 22.37
C PRO A 145 5.11 19.62 21.07
N THR A 146 3.84 19.91 20.75
CA THR A 146 3.22 19.44 19.51
C THR A 146 3.91 20.05 18.28
N PHE A 147 4.14 21.37 18.29
CA PHE A 147 4.82 22.07 17.20
C PHE A 147 6.30 21.67 17.04
N ILE A 148 6.94 21.11 18.07
CA ILE A 148 8.29 20.53 17.97
C ILE A 148 8.21 19.08 17.47
N LEU A 149 7.29 18.29 18.05
CA LEU A 149 7.14 16.86 17.79
C LEU A 149 6.79 16.58 16.32
N LEU A 150 5.79 17.26 15.77
CA LEU A 150 5.31 16.99 14.41
C LEU A 150 6.40 17.16 13.34
N PRO A 151 7.13 18.30 13.24
CA PRO A 151 8.20 18.44 12.27
C PRO A 151 9.41 17.55 12.58
N THR A 152 9.66 17.20 13.84
CA THR A 152 10.73 16.26 14.20
C THR A 152 10.40 14.86 13.69
N ILE A 153 9.15 14.40 13.84
CA ILE A 153 8.70 13.12 13.27
C ILE A 153 8.82 13.15 11.75
N GLU A 154 8.35 14.21 11.09
CA GLU A 154 8.46 14.34 9.64
C GLU A 154 9.93 14.30 9.17
N TYR A 155 10.82 15.03 9.84
CA TYR A 155 12.25 15.00 9.57
C TYR A 155 12.85 13.59 9.76
N ILE A 156 12.49 12.89 10.85
CA ILE A 156 12.93 11.51 11.09
C ILE A 156 12.45 10.59 9.97
N LEU A 157 11.18 10.68 9.56
CA LEU A 157 10.62 9.86 8.49
C LEU A 157 11.33 10.12 7.16
N ILE A 158 11.60 11.38 6.81
CA ILE A 158 12.30 11.75 5.58
C ILE A 158 13.75 11.25 5.58
N THR A 159 14.44 11.33 6.71
CA THR A 159 15.87 10.98 6.81
C THR A 159 16.14 9.50 7.02
N ASN A 160 15.18 8.76 7.59
CA ASN A 160 15.29 7.33 7.88
C ASN A 160 14.41 6.50 6.96
N LYS A 161 14.44 6.79 5.65
CA LYS A 161 13.78 5.94 4.66
C LYS A 161 14.39 4.54 4.72
N PRO A 162 13.56 3.47 4.77
CA PRO A 162 14.07 2.11 4.80
C PRO A 162 14.87 1.85 3.51
N PRO A 163 15.97 1.10 3.58
CA PRO A 163 16.73 0.75 2.39
C PRO A 163 15.87 -0.09 1.44
N MET A 164 16.12 0.03 0.14
CA MET A 164 15.38 -0.74 -0.88
C MET A 164 15.69 -2.24 -0.84
N ALA A 165 16.81 -2.64 -0.23
CA ALA A 165 17.19 -4.03 -0.07
C ALA A 165 17.81 -4.26 1.31
N THR A 166 17.46 -5.38 1.92
CA THR A 166 18.02 -5.89 3.18
C THR A 166 18.28 -7.40 3.04
N ALA A 167 18.72 -8.04 4.13
CA ALA A 167 18.83 -9.48 4.18
C ALA A 167 17.46 -10.19 4.15
N THR A 168 16.38 -9.53 4.58
CA THR A 168 15.05 -10.14 4.74
C THR A 168 14.07 -9.74 3.64
N TYR A 169 14.31 -8.64 2.94
CA TYR A 169 13.45 -8.18 1.86
C TYR A 169 14.19 -7.43 0.76
N GLU A 170 13.57 -7.35 -0.42
CA GLU A 170 14.10 -6.61 -1.56
C GLU A 170 12.98 -5.98 -2.38
N VAL A 171 13.10 -4.68 -2.64
CA VAL A 171 12.21 -3.92 -3.51
C VAL A 171 12.72 -3.98 -4.94
N LEU A 172 11.95 -4.62 -5.81
CA LEU A 172 12.30 -4.77 -7.21
C LEU A 172 12.04 -3.45 -7.94
N ASN A 173 13.12 -2.77 -8.31
CA ASN A 173 13.04 -1.60 -9.18
C ASN A 173 13.12 -2.03 -10.65
N VAL A 174 11.97 -2.44 -11.19
CA VAL A 174 11.84 -2.94 -12.58
C VAL A 174 12.31 -1.90 -13.60
N LYS A 175 12.18 -0.60 -13.30
CA LYS A 175 12.65 0.49 -14.18
C LYS A 175 14.17 0.52 -14.35
N ASN A 176 14.91 -0.05 -13.39
CA ASN A 176 16.36 -0.12 -13.44
C ASN A 176 16.85 -1.39 -14.16
N TRP A 177 15.96 -2.29 -14.59
CA TRP A 177 16.34 -3.44 -15.40
C TRP A 177 16.64 -2.95 -16.82
N THR A 178 17.92 -2.67 -17.07
CA THR A 178 18.41 -2.16 -18.35
C THR A 178 18.49 -3.26 -19.40
N ALA A 179 18.36 -2.86 -20.67
CA ALA A 179 18.55 -3.76 -21.78
C ALA A 179 19.95 -4.40 -21.73
N ASN A 180 20.02 -5.71 -21.96
CA ASN A 180 21.23 -6.51 -21.94
C ASN A 180 21.91 -6.62 -20.56
N GLN A 181 21.16 -6.53 -19.46
CA GLN A 181 21.62 -6.99 -18.15
C GLN A 181 21.00 -8.36 -17.84
N SER A 182 21.76 -9.26 -17.21
CA SER A 182 21.23 -10.53 -16.70
C SER A 182 20.08 -10.26 -15.73
N TRP A 183 18.96 -10.96 -15.89
CA TRP A 183 17.79 -10.76 -15.07
C TRP A 183 18.10 -11.15 -13.61
N PRO A 184 18.03 -10.20 -12.65
CA PRO A 184 18.55 -10.42 -11.29
C PRO A 184 17.81 -11.48 -10.49
N LEU A 185 16.69 -12.00 -11.01
CA LEU A 185 15.86 -13.00 -10.34
C LEU A 185 16.09 -14.42 -10.82
N LEU A 186 16.97 -14.67 -11.81
CA LEU A 186 17.22 -16.01 -12.34
C LEU A 186 17.58 -17.02 -11.24
N GLU A 187 18.46 -16.64 -10.31
CA GLU A 187 18.90 -17.50 -9.20
C GLU A 187 17.81 -17.73 -8.13
N TYR A 188 16.77 -16.91 -8.15
CA TYR A 188 15.67 -16.96 -7.19
C TYR A 188 14.42 -17.60 -7.77
N VAL A 189 14.40 -18.02 -9.03
CA VAL A 189 13.25 -18.69 -9.65
C VAL A 189 13.55 -20.18 -9.77
N ASP A 190 12.62 -21.02 -9.32
CA ASP A 190 12.78 -22.49 -9.32
C ASP A 190 12.94 -23.09 -10.73
N ILE A 191 12.43 -22.42 -11.77
CA ILE A 191 12.64 -22.75 -13.18
C ILE A 191 13.69 -21.85 -13.85
N GLY A 192 14.54 -21.18 -13.07
CA GLY A 192 15.56 -20.23 -13.55
C GLY A 192 16.49 -20.83 -14.61
N ASP A 193 16.94 -22.06 -14.42
CA ASP A 193 17.81 -22.79 -15.37
C ASP A 193 17.18 -22.93 -16.77
N ARG A 194 15.85 -23.03 -16.86
CA ARG A 194 15.13 -23.11 -18.13
C ARG A 194 15.02 -21.74 -18.81
N ILE A 195 14.76 -20.71 -18.01
CA ILE A 195 14.56 -19.32 -18.48
C ILE A 195 15.89 -18.68 -18.91
N GLN A 196 17.02 -19.21 -18.45
CA GLN A 196 18.35 -18.70 -18.80
C GLN A 196 18.72 -18.87 -20.28
N THR A 197 18.01 -19.71 -21.05
CA THR A 197 18.33 -19.98 -22.47
C THR A 197 17.13 -19.76 -23.37
N GLY A 198 17.34 -19.13 -24.54
CA GLY A 198 16.29 -18.80 -25.51
C GLY A 198 15.52 -17.52 -25.19
N ASP A 199 14.46 -17.28 -25.97
CA ASP A 199 13.60 -16.10 -25.82
C ASP A 199 12.40 -16.43 -24.92
N TRP A 200 12.23 -15.68 -23.84
CA TRP A 200 11.18 -15.91 -22.84
C TRP A 200 10.36 -14.66 -22.56
N ILE A 201 9.05 -14.85 -22.39
CA ILE A 201 8.17 -13.87 -21.74
C ILE A 201 7.86 -14.38 -20.34
N VAL A 202 8.36 -13.68 -19.33
CA VAL A 202 8.14 -14.02 -17.94
C VAL A 202 7.07 -13.10 -17.35
N PHE A 203 5.98 -13.68 -16.85
CA PHE A 203 4.89 -12.97 -16.21
C PHE A 203 4.85 -13.32 -14.72
N MET A 204 5.20 -12.35 -13.87
CA MET A 204 5.20 -12.50 -12.42
C MET A 204 3.92 -11.92 -11.81
N TYR A 205 3.35 -12.62 -10.84
CA TYR A 205 2.07 -12.26 -10.25
C TYR A 205 1.97 -12.61 -8.76
N HIS A 206 1.14 -11.85 -8.04
CA HIS A 206 0.59 -12.24 -6.74
C HIS A 206 -0.83 -12.76 -6.92
N ASN A 207 -1.32 -13.63 -6.02
CA ASN A 207 -2.69 -14.16 -6.12
C ASN A 207 -3.78 -13.15 -5.74
N ASP A 208 -3.42 -12.11 -4.97
CA ASP A 208 -4.28 -11.00 -4.57
C ASP A 208 -4.38 -9.89 -5.64
N CYS A 209 -3.62 -9.98 -6.73
CA CYS A 209 -3.56 -8.99 -7.80
C CYS A 209 -4.80 -9.06 -8.74
N PRO A 210 -5.72 -8.07 -8.72
CA PRO A 210 -6.93 -8.10 -9.52
C PRO A 210 -6.64 -8.05 -11.03
N ASP A 211 -5.66 -7.23 -11.43
CA ASP A 211 -5.25 -7.12 -12.83
C ASP A 211 -4.60 -8.41 -13.34
N CYS A 212 -3.86 -9.11 -12.49
CA CYS A 212 -3.26 -10.41 -12.81
C CYS A 212 -4.34 -11.47 -13.09
N ARG A 213 -5.42 -11.48 -12.29
CA ARG A 213 -6.58 -12.36 -12.51
C ARG A 213 -7.24 -12.14 -13.87
N LEU A 214 -7.26 -10.89 -14.35
CA LEU A 214 -7.80 -10.54 -15.67
C LEU A 214 -6.80 -10.79 -16.81
N ALA A 215 -5.50 -10.71 -16.53
CA ALA A 215 -4.44 -10.83 -17.52
C ALA A 215 -4.04 -12.28 -17.81
N ILE A 216 -3.94 -13.15 -16.79
CA ILE A 216 -3.46 -14.53 -16.94
C ILE A 216 -4.20 -15.30 -18.06
N PRO A 217 -5.55 -15.30 -18.13
CA PRO A 217 -6.26 -16.00 -19.21
C PRO A 217 -5.98 -15.45 -20.62
N LYS A 218 -5.54 -14.19 -20.74
CA LYS A 218 -5.12 -13.60 -22.02
C LYS A 218 -3.71 -14.08 -22.40
N TYR A 219 -2.80 -14.11 -21.43
CA TYR A 219 -1.43 -14.57 -21.63
C TYR A 219 -1.36 -16.07 -21.96
N GLU A 220 -2.24 -16.89 -21.40
CA GLU A 220 -2.38 -18.29 -21.81
C GLU A 220 -2.76 -18.45 -23.28
N LYS A 221 -3.58 -17.54 -23.82
CA LYS A 221 -3.90 -17.51 -25.25
C LYS A 221 -2.68 -17.07 -26.07
N PHE A 222 -1.98 -16.02 -25.63
CA PHE A 222 -0.75 -15.57 -26.29
C PHE A 222 0.30 -16.67 -26.38
N TYR A 223 0.43 -17.52 -25.36
CA TYR A 223 1.34 -18.67 -25.41
C TYR A 223 1.04 -19.62 -26.58
N GLY A 224 -0.24 -19.84 -26.89
CA GLY A 224 -0.64 -20.63 -28.06
C GLY A 224 -0.20 -20.00 -29.39
N ASP A 225 -0.29 -18.68 -29.49
CA ASP A 225 0.07 -17.90 -30.69
C ASP A 225 1.60 -17.77 -30.84
N LEU A 226 2.34 -17.74 -29.73
CA LEU A 226 3.81 -17.59 -29.70
C LEU A 226 4.57 -18.86 -30.03
N LYS A 227 3.96 -20.05 -29.83
CA LYS A 227 4.64 -21.35 -29.99
C LYS A 227 5.26 -21.57 -31.39
N GLY A 228 4.80 -20.85 -32.41
CA GLY A 228 5.38 -20.88 -33.76
C GLY A 228 6.64 -20.02 -33.96
N ASN A 229 6.97 -19.14 -33.01
CA ASN A 229 7.98 -18.09 -33.17
C ASN A 229 9.23 -18.28 -32.28
N ASN A 230 9.43 -19.48 -31.70
CA ASN A 230 10.53 -19.78 -30.78
C ASN A 230 10.59 -18.88 -29.51
N VAL A 231 9.47 -18.28 -29.11
CA VAL A 231 9.35 -17.52 -27.86
C VAL A 231 8.53 -18.35 -26.87
N GLU A 232 9.14 -18.73 -25.75
CA GLU A 232 8.45 -19.42 -24.66
C GLU A 232 7.86 -18.42 -23.65
N MET A 233 6.98 -18.91 -22.78
CA MET A 233 6.38 -18.10 -21.71
C MET A 233 6.47 -18.83 -20.37
N ALA A 234 6.60 -18.07 -19.29
CA ALA A 234 6.55 -18.61 -17.94
C ALA A 234 5.69 -17.74 -17.01
N PHE A 235 4.90 -18.39 -16.16
CA PHE A 235 4.22 -17.74 -15.03
C PHE A 235 5.01 -17.94 -13.74
N ILE A 236 5.40 -16.86 -13.09
CA ILE A 236 6.16 -16.90 -11.82
C ILE A 236 5.28 -16.38 -10.68
N GLU A 237 4.88 -17.28 -9.80
CA GLU A 237 4.12 -16.92 -8.60
C GLU A 237 5.04 -16.24 -7.58
N MET A 238 4.60 -15.10 -7.07
CA MET A 238 5.23 -14.34 -5.99
C MET A 238 4.46 -14.53 -4.68
N GLN A 239 5.12 -14.26 -3.56
CA GLN A 239 4.51 -14.43 -2.24
C GLN A 239 3.44 -13.39 -1.93
N PRO A 240 2.38 -13.76 -1.18
CA PRO A 240 2.13 -15.08 -0.60
C PRO A 240 1.63 -16.09 -1.65
N TYR A 241 2.16 -17.32 -1.60
CA TYR A 241 1.69 -18.40 -2.48
C TYR A 241 0.33 -18.91 -2.01
N GLU A 242 -0.54 -19.24 -2.97
CA GLU A 242 -1.85 -19.83 -2.69
C GLU A 242 -1.91 -21.27 -3.20
N GLN A 243 -2.87 -22.03 -2.67
CA GLN A 243 -3.11 -23.41 -3.08
C GLN A 243 -4.59 -23.63 -3.39
N GLY A 244 -4.87 -24.59 -4.28
CA GLY A 244 -6.24 -24.97 -4.64
C GLY A 244 -6.95 -23.88 -5.44
N ASP A 245 -8.22 -23.62 -5.13
CA ASP A 245 -9.11 -22.78 -5.93
C ASP A 245 -8.76 -21.29 -5.92
N LYS A 246 -7.83 -20.88 -5.04
CA LYS A 246 -7.33 -19.50 -4.96
C LYS A 246 -6.17 -19.21 -5.91
N GLN A 247 -5.55 -20.25 -6.45
CA GLN A 247 -4.43 -20.11 -7.38
C GLN A 247 -4.92 -19.49 -8.68
N LEU A 248 -4.29 -18.40 -9.13
CA LEU A 248 -4.74 -17.71 -10.35
C LEU A 248 -4.41 -18.49 -11.63
N VAL A 249 -3.33 -19.27 -11.64
CA VAL A 249 -2.93 -20.11 -12.76
C VAL A 249 -3.51 -21.53 -12.57
N PRO A 250 -4.35 -22.01 -13.50
CA PRO A 250 -4.91 -23.36 -13.42
C PRO A 250 -3.84 -24.46 -13.46
N LYS A 251 -4.08 -25.58 -12.79
CA LYS A 251 -3.15 -26.74 -12.77
C LYS A 251 -2.98 -27.38 -14.15
N ASP A 252 -3.95 -27.22 -15.03
CA ASP A 252 -3.94 -27.69 -16.41
C ASP A 252 -3.39 -26.66 -17.41
N SER A 253 -2.86 -25.53 -16.91
CA SER A 253 -2.18 -24.56 -17.75
C SER A 253 -1.03 -25.22 -18.51
N LYS A 254 -0.94 -24.93 -19.80
CA LYS A 254 0.15 -25.41 -20.65
C LYS A 254 1.42 -24.57 -20.52
N VAL A 255 1.31 -23.38 -19.93
CA VAL A 255 2.42 -22.46 -19.73
C VAL A 255 3.28 -22.98 -18.57
N PRO A 256 4.60 -23.14 -18.74
CA PRO A 256 5.52 -23.39 -17.64
C PRO A 256 5.24 -22.47 -16.46
N TRP A 257 5.15 -23.05 -15.27
CA TRP A 257 4.89 -22.33 -14.04
C TRP A 257 6.03 -22.57 -13.04
N GLY A 258 6.40 -21.52 -12.34
CA GLY A 258 7.41 -21.54 -11.31
C GLY A 258 7.07 -20.59 -10.16
N ARG A 259 7.95 -20.57 -9.16
CA ARG A 259 7.85 -19.74 -7.96
C ARG A 259 9.11 -18.94 -7.77
N LEU A 260 8.92 -17.67 -7.39
CA LEU A 260 10.00 -16.86 -6.89
C LEU A 260 10.33 -17.29 -5.46
N SER A 261 11.60 -17.42 -5.11
CA SER A 261 12.11 -18.02 -3.88
C SER A 261 11.64 -17.30 -2.61
N SER A 262 11.48 -18.05 -1.52
CA SER A 262 11.06 -17.52 -0.22
C SER A 262 12.19 -17.01 0.67
N VAL A 263 13.42 -16.95 0.16
CA VAL A 263 14.60 -16.54 0.93
C VAL A 263 14.50 -15.08 1.39
N LYS A 264 13.77 -14.24 0.64
CA LYS A 264 13.46 -12.84 0.98
C LYS A 264 11.99 -12.55 0.68
N THR A 265 11.46 -11.50 1.31
CA THR A 265 10.20 -10.89 0.89
C THR A 265 10.44 -9.98 -0.31
N TRP A 266 9.77 -10.25 -1.42
CA TRP A 266 9.91 -9.47 -2.64
C TRP A 266 8.83 -8.41 -2.72
N TYR A 267 9.25 -7.16 -2.79
CA TYR A 267 8.36 -6.03 -2.88
C TYR A 267 8.34 -5.53 -4.33
N VAL A 268 7.22 -5.74 -5.04
CA VAL A 268 6.99 -5.18 -6.37
C VAL A 268 5.51 -4.98 -6.63
N GLU A 269 5.18 -4.03 -7.49
CA GLU A 269 3.82 -3.83 -7.99
C GLU A 269 3.55 -4.83 -9.13
N THR A 270 2.61 -5.76 -8.92
CA THR A 270 2.23 -6.77 -9.91
C THR A 270 1.04 -6.30 -10.76
N PRO A 271 0.91 -6.77 -12.02
CA PRO A 271 1.80 -7.74 -12.69
C PRO A 271 3.16 -7.13 -13.06
N VAL A 272 4.18 -7.99 -13.10
CA VAL A 272 5.49 -7.66 -13.69
C VAL A 272 5.68 -8.54 -14.91
N VAL A 273 5.99 -7.95 -16.05
CA VAL A 273 6.23 -8.70 -17.29
C VAL A 273 7.62 -8.38 -17.78
N VAL A 274 8.38 -9.40 -18.17
CA VAL A 274 9.77 -9.26 -18.61
C VAL A 274 9.95 -10.08 -19.87
N VAL A 275 10.52 -9.46 -20.91
CA VAL A 275 10.99 -10.16 -22.10
C VAL A 275 12.49 -10.40 -21.93
N LEU A 276 12.90 -11.65 -22.05
CA LEU A 276 14.27 -12.11 -21.86
C LEU A 276 14.79 -12.76 -23.14
N ARG A 277 16.10 -12.63 -23.37
CA ARG A 277 16.87 -13.39 -24.36
C ARG A 277 18.12 -13.93 -23.71
N ASP A 278 18.23 -15.25 -23.64
CA ASP A 278 19.34 -15.95 -22.98
C ASP A 278 19.57 -15.43 -21.54
N GLY A 279 18.48 -15.27 -20.79
CA GLY A 279 18.48 -14.74 -19.43
C GLY A 279 18.71 -13.23 -19.30
N MET A 280 18.93 -12.52 -20.40
CA MET A 280 19.17 -11.07 -20.41
C MET A 280 17.87 -10.30 -20.61
N VAL A 281 17.66 -9.24 -19.85
CA VAL A 281 16.47 -8.39 -19.97
C VAL A 281 16.51 -7.62 -21.28
N LEU A 282 15.48 -7.76 -22.12
CA LEU A 282 15.25 -6.90 -23.27
C LEU A 282 14.36 -5.71 -22.90
N LYS A 283 13.24 -6.00 -22.22
CA LYS A 283 12.27 -5.01 -21.78
C LYS A 283 11.48 -5.52 -20.57
N ALA A 284 11.04 -4.61 -19.71
CA ALA A 284 10.25 -4.95 -18.54
C ALA A 284 9.13 -3.93 -18.28
N TRP A 285 8.03 -4.42 -17.73
CA TRP A 285 6.83 -3.66 -17.39
C TRP A 285 6.43 -3.96 -15.95
N GLN A 286 5.89 -2.95 -15.25
CA GLN A 286 5.51 -3.05 -13.84
C GLN A 286 4.16 -2.37 -13.60
N GLY A 287 3.27 -3.07 -12.92
CA GLY A 287 1.94 -2.59 -12.54
C GLY A 287 0.91 -2.62 -13.67
N TYR A 288 1.28 -3.17 -14.83
CA TYR A 288 0.33 -3.44 -15.91
C TYR A 288 0.86 -4.56 -16.81
N ALA A 289 -0.08 -5.24 -17.47
CA ALA A 289 0.23 -6.29 -18.44
C ALA A 289 0.23 -5.69 -19.85
N PRO A 290 1.38 -5.64 -20.56
CA PRO A 290 1.43 -5.15 -21.93
C PRO A 290 0.57 -5.97 -22.90
N THR A 291 0.20 -5.35 -24.01
CA THR A 291 -0.51 -5.99 -25.11
C THR A 291 0.38 -6.96 -25.87
N PHE A 292 -0.23 -7.83 -26.68
CA PHE A 292 0.52 -8.78 -27.52
C PHE A 292 1.50 -8.06 -28.45
N ASP A 293 1.06 -6.99 -29.12
CA ASP A 293 1.89 -6.24 -30.06
C ASP A 293 3.12 -5.64 -29.37
N GLU A 294 2.97 -5.10 -28.15
CA GLU A 294 4.09 -4.57 -27.37
C GLU A 294 5.10 -5.66 -26.96
N LEU A 295 4.62 -6.88 -26.69
CA LEU A 295 5.47 -8.02 -26.38
C LEU A 295 6.26 -8.48 -27.61
N ILE A 296 5.60 -8.58 -28.77
CA ILE A 296 6.23 -8.94 -30.04
C ILE A 296 7.25 -7.87 -30.44
N GLU A 297 6.90 -6.59 -30.39
CA GLU A 297 7.83 -5.51 -30.66
C GLU A 297 9.07 -5.62 -29.77
N ALA A 298 8.89 -5.85 -28.46
CA ALA A 298 10.01 -5.98 -27.54
C ALA A 298 10.90 -7.21 -27.80
N ALA A 299 10.30 -8.34 -28.22
CA ALA A 299 11.04 -9.56 -28.52
C ALA A 299 11.83 -9.46 -29.84
N PHE A 300 11.32 -8.72 -30.83
CA PHE A 300 11.85 -8.72 -32.20
C PHE A 300 12.44 -7.38 -32.68
N ALA A 301 12.46 -6.31 -31.88
CA ALA A 301 12.98 -4.99 -32.29
C ALA A 301 14.53 -4.89 -32.43
N GLN A 302 15.24 -5.99 -32.67
CA GLN A 302 16.71 -6.01 -32.84
C GLN A 302 17.12 -6.29 -34.28
#